data_AF-A0A352UB59-F1
#
_entry.id   AF-A0A352UB59-F1
#
_cell.length_a   1.000
_cell.length_b   1.000
_cell.length_c   1.000
_cell.angle_alpha   90.00
_cell.angle_beta   90.00
_cell.angle_gamma   90.00
#
_symmetry.space_group_name_H-M   'P 1'
#
loop_
_entity.id
_entity.type
_entity.pdbx_description
1 polymer ?
#
loop_
_entity_poly.entity_id
_entity_poly.type
_entity_poly.pdbx_seq_one_letter_code
_entity_poly.pdbx_strand_id
1 'polypeptide(L)'
;RVGTMVTDIIEHSWAATGNGNGSSSLVITMGDTVRSAFNTLREFMFQRVYIPEDRGLQGRTARKIIRLLYRHYDVNRDEIPSDYNVRSKSEDAAAVDFISGMTDHYAIRTAEAIRPGIAAPFTEQRFAL
;
A
#
# COMPACT_ATOMS: atom_id res chain seq x y z
N ARG A 1 -0.83 -13.85 23.03
CA ARG A 1 -1.61 -13.28 21.90
C ARG A 1 -0.72 -12.99 20.70
N VAL A 2 0.24 -12.06 20.76
CA VAL A 2 1.27 -11.91 19.69
C VAL A 2 2.37 -12.98 19.83
N GLY A 3 2.85 -13.24 21.05
CA GLY A 3 3.90 -14.24 21.29
C GLY A 3 3.59 -15.62 20.72
N THR A 4 2.35 -16.12 20.93
CA THR A 4 1.88 -17.40 20.37
C THR A 4 1.99 -17.45 18.84
N MET A 5 1.62 -16.37 18.15
CA MET A 5 1.72 -16.28 16.69
C MET A 5 3.17 -16.22 16.23
N VAL A 6 4.00 -15.43 16.91
CA VAL A 6 5.43 -15.29 16.57
C VAL A 6 6.15 -16.64 16.75
N THR A 7 5.95 -17.31 17.88
CA THR A 7 6.54 -18.63 18.16
C THR A 7 6.11 -19.66 17.12
N ASP A 8 4.81 -19.74 16.82
CA ASP A 8 4.28 -20.67 15.83
C ASP A 8 4.87 -20.44 14.43
N ILE A 9 5.01 -19.18 14.00
CA ILE A 9 5.65 -18.85 12.72
C ILE A 9 7.11 -19.29 12.71
N ILE A 10 7.87 -19.04 13.78
CA ILE A 10 9.28 -19.44 13.89
C ILE A 10 9.41 -20.96 13.77
N GLU A 11 8.59 -21.71 14.50
CA GLU A 11 8.59 -23.17 14.50
C GLU A 11 8.26 -23.75 13.13
N HIS A 12 7.22 -23.23 12.47
CA HIS A 12 6.77 -23.74 11.16
C HIS A 12 7.58 -23.20 9.98
N SER A 13 8.41 -22.19 10.19
CA SER A 13 9.26 -21.58 9.14
C SER A 13 10.73 -21.94 9.29
N TRP A 14 11.10 -22.93 10.12
CA TRP A 14 12.51 -23.24 10.40
C TRP A 14 13.33 -23.53 9.14
N ALA A 15 12.74 -24.19 8.14
CA ALA A 15 13.39 -24.45 6.86
C ALA A 15 13.81 -23.16 6.12
N ALA A 16 13.10 -22.05 6.30
CA ALA A 16 13.41 -20.77 5.68
C ALA A 16 14.68 -20.10 6.25
N THR A 17 15.25 -20.63 7.34
CA THR A 17 16.54 -20.17 7.88
C THR A 17 17.72 -20.52 6.96
N GLY A 18 17.54 -21.45 6.02
CA GLY A 18 18.61 -21.95 5.16
C GLY A 18 19.58 -22.93 5.84
N ASN A 19 19.37 -23.24 7.13
CA ASN A 19 20.21 -24.17 7.90
C ASN A 19 19.78 -25.65 7.77
N GLY A 20 18.94 -26.00 6.79
CA GLY A 20 18.47 -27.36 6.55
C GLY A 20 19.28 -28.07 5.45
N ASN A 21 19.47 -29.39 5.58
CA ASN A 21 20.24 -30.21 4.64
C ASN A 21 19.50 -30.52 3.30
N GLY A 22 18.58 -29.66 2.85
CA GLY A 22 17.74 -29.94 1.70
C GLY A 22 17.33 -28.71 0.90
N SER A 23 17.02 -28.93 -0.38
CA SER A 23 16.40 -27.97 -1.30
C SER A 23 14.91 -27.76 -0.96
N SER A 24 14.62 -27.48 0.31
CA SER A 24 13.26 -27.20 0.77
C SER A 24 12.86 -25.79 0.34
N SER A 25 11.61 -25.61 -0.06
CA SER A 25 11.06 -24.28 -0.37
C SER A 25 11.19 -23.38 0.87
N LEU A 26 11.86 -22.23 0.72
CA LEU A 26 12.07 -21.25 1.79
C LEU A 26 10.76 -20.45 1.98
N VAL A 27 9.82 -21.02 2.73
CA VAL A 27 8.49 -20.45 2.95
C VAL A 27 8.34 -20.02 4.40
N ILE A 28 7.90 -18.79 4.62
CA ILE A 28 7.41 -18.33 5.92
C ILE A 28 5.94 -18.75 6.04
N THR A 29 5.61 -19.50 7.09
CA THR A 29 4.28 -20.07 7.25
C THR A 29 3.87 -20.17 8.73
N MET A 30 2.57 -20.32 8.97
CA MET A 30 1.97 -20.57 10.28
C MET A 30 1.48 -22.02 10.36
N GLY A 31 1.43 -22.61 11.55
CA GLY A 31 0.70 -23.84 11.81
C GLY A 31 -0.80 -23.68 11.56
N ASP A 32 -1.50 -24.77 11.29
CA ASP A 32 -2.91 -24.74 10.88
C ASP A 32 -3.82 -24.07 11.92
N THR A 33 -3.57 -24.32 13.21
CA THR A 33 -4.36 -23.72 14.30
C THR A 33 -4.22 -22.21 14.35
N VAL A 34 -2.98 -21.70 14.31
CA VAL A 34 -2.71 -20.25 14.35
C VAL A 34 -3.19 -19.58 13.06
N ARG A 35 -2.97 -20.22 11.91
CA ARG A 35 -3.45 -19.75 10.61
C ARG A 35 -4.97 -19.60 10.59
N SER A 36 -5.70 -20.59 11.12
CA SER A 36 -7.16 -20.54 11.20
C SER A 36 -7.64 -19.38 12.08
N ALA A 37 -7.08 -19.24 13.28
CA ALA A 37 -7.41 -18.13 14.17
C ALA A 37 -7.09 -16.75 13.56
N PHE A 38 -5.94 -16.62 12.88
CA PHE A 38 -5.56 -15.38 12.20
C PHE A 38 -6.50 -15.05 11.05
N ASN A 39 -6.91 -16.04 10.27
CA ASN A 39 -7.89 -15.86 9.19
C ASN A 39 -9.26 -15.44 9.71
N THR A 40 -9.73 -15.98 10.85
CA THR A 40 -10.97 -15.52 11.49
C THR A 40 -10.87 -14.04 11.90
N LEU A 41 -9.74 -13.63 12.48
CA LEU A 41 -9.51 -12.23 12.83
C LEU A 41 -9.47 -11.34 11.59
N ARG A 42 -8.75 -11.75 10.54
CA ARG A 42 -8.66 -11.04 9.27
C ARG A 42 -10.04 -10.82 8.66
N GLU A 43 -10.85 -11.87 8.61
CA GLU A 43 -12.22 -11.81 8.08
C GLU A 43 -13.10 -10.86 8.91
N PHE A 44 -13.02 -10.91 10.23
CA PHE A 44 -13.71 -9.97 11.11
C PHE A 44 -13.31 -8.51 10.81
N MET A 45 -12.03 -8.23 10.59
CA MET A 45 -11.57 -6.89 10.23
C MET A 45 -12.13 -6.42 8.88
N PHE A 46 -12.20 -7.29 7.88
CA PHE A 46 -12.85 -6.96 6.59
C PHE A 46 -14.35 -6.70 6.74
N GLN A 47 -15.04 -7.45 7.59
CA GLN A 47 -16.49 -7.28 7.78
C GLN A 47 -16.85 -6.04 8.61
N ARG A 48 -16.00 -5.64 9.56
CA ARG A 48 -16.38 -4.65 10.59
C ARG A 48 -15.55 -3.39 10.62
N VAL A 49 -14.31 -3.42 10.11
CA VAL A 49 -13.35 -2.32 10.29
C VAL A 49 -12.99 -1.68 8.95
N TYR A 50 -12.67 -2.48 7.95
CA TYR A 50 -12.31 -1.95 6.63
C TYR A 50 -13.54 -1.46 5.88
N ILE A 51 -13.48 -0.20 5.41
CA ILE A 51 -14.42 0.33 4.44
C ILE A 51 -13.89 -0.04 3.06
N PRO A 52 -14.67 -0.73 2.19
CA PRO A 52 -14.21 -1.03 0.84
C PRO A 52 -13.85 0.25 0.08
N GLU A 53 -12.69 0.26 -0.59
CA GLU A 53 -12.11 1.45 -1.25
C GLU A 53 -13.10 2.14 -2.20
N ASP A 54 -13.96 1.39 -2.88
CA ASP A 54 -14.92 1.94 -3.85
C ASP A 54 -16.25 2.41 -3.22
N ARG A 55 -16.50 2.10 -1.95
CA ARG A 55 -17.76 2.47 -1.26
C ARG A 55 -17.67 3.81 -0.55
N GLY A 56 -16.50 4.16 -0.01
CA GLY A 56 -16.26 5.44 0.68
C GLY A 56 -16.08 6.63 -0.27
N LEU A 57 -16.54 7.82 0.13
CA LEU A 57 -16.29 9.06 -0.61
C LEU A 57 -14.77 9.36 -0.69
N GLN A 58 -14.04 9.10 0.39
CA GLN A 58 -12.59 9.25 0.47
C GLN A 58 -11.87 8.33 -0.50
N GLY A 59 -12.21 7.02 -0.53
CA GLY A 59 -11.57 6.07 -1.42
C GLY A 59 -11.79 6.37 -2.91
N ARG A 60 -13.02 6.76 -3.28
CA ARG A 60 -13.30 7.26 -4.65
C ARG A 60 -12.47 8.50 -5.00
N THR A 61 -12.26 9.39 -4.04
CA THR A 61 -11.48 10.62 -4.22
C THR A 61 -9.99 10.31 -4.33
N ALA A 62 -9.45 9.46 -3.46
CA ALA A 62 -8.07 8.97 -3.55
C ALA A 62 -7.79 8.34 -4.92
N ARG A 63 -8.69 7.47 -5.41
CA ARG A 63 -8.57 6.88 -6.76
C ARG A 63 -8.56 7.93 -7.86
N LYS A 64 -9.35 9.00 -7.75
CA LYS A 64 -9.34 10.12 -8.70
C LYS A 64 -8.02 10.90 -8.65
N ILE A 65 -7.46 11.10 -7.46
CA ILE A 65 -6.17 11.76 -7.23
C ILE A 65 -5.04 10.96 -7.89
N ILE A 66 -4.93 9.65 -7.59
CA ILE A 66 -3.88 8.80 -8.17
C ILE A 66 -3.96 8.78 -9.70
N ARG A 67 -5.17 8.66 -10.27
CA ARG A 67 -5.38 8.73 -11.74
C ARG A 67 -5.04 10.09 -12.35
N LEU A 68 -5.18 11.18 -11.60
CA LEU A 68 -4.78 12.51 -12.06
C LEU A 68 -3.26 12.60 -12.08
N LEU A 69 -2.61 12.26 -10.96
CA LEU A 69 -1.16 12.30 -10.82
C LEU A 69 -0.46 11.43 -11.85
N TYR A 70 -0.93 10.19 -12.05
CA TYR A 70 -0.36 9.29 -13.05
C TYR A 70 -0.41 9.91 -14.46
N ARG A 71 -1.58 10.40 -14.89
CA ARG A 71 -1.71 11.04 -16.21
C ARG A 71 -0.88 12.31 -16.34
N HIS A 72 -0.74 13.08 -15.27
CA HIS A 72 0.08 14.30 -15.28
C HIS A 72 1.56 13.97 -15.49
N TYR A 73 2.12 13.05 -14.71
CA TYR A 73 3.54 12.68 -14.80
C TYR A 73 3.87 11.81 -16.01
N ASP A 74 2.90 11.08 -16.55
CA ASP A 74 3.07 10.36 -17.81
C ASP A 74 3.28 11.32 -18.99
N VAL A 75 2.61 12.48 -18.97
CA VAL A 75 2.76 13.53 -19.99
C VAL A 75 3.93 14.47 -19.69
N ASN A 76 4.18 14.79 -18.41
CA ASN A 76 5.20 15.75 -17.97
C ASN A 76 6.33 15.02 -17.23
N ARG A 77 7.02 14.11 -17.93
CA ARG A 77 8.06 13.26 -17.32
C ARG A 77 9.24 14.04 -16.76
N ASP A 78 9.51 15.22 -17.30
CA ASP A 78 10.59 16.11 -16.86
C ASP A 78 10.36 16.70 -15.45
N GLU A 79 9.12 16.67 -14.95
CA GLU A 79 8.79 17.09 -13.58
C GLU A 79 9.09 16.00 -12.54
N ILE A 80 9.36 14.77 -12.97
CA ILE A 80 9.77 13.68 -12.08
C ILE A 80 11.25 13.88 -11.73
N PRO A 81 11.64 13.86 -10.44
CA PRO A 81 13.04 13.99 -10.06
C PRO A 81 13.91 12.93 -10.75
N SER A 82 15.05 13.34 -11.30
CA SER A 82 15.92 12.49 -12.12
C SER A 82 16.41 11.21 -11.42
N ASP A 83 16.50 11.22 -10.09
CA ASP A 83 16.84 10.04 -9.28
C ASP A 83 15.86 8.87 -9.50
N TYR A 84 14.60 9.14 -9.83
CA TYR A 84 13.61 8.10 -10.14
C TYR A 84 13.83 7.50 -11.52
N ASN A 85 14.23 8.31 -12.52
CA ASN A 85 14.54 7.83 -13.87
C ASN A 85 15.78 6.93 -13.91
N VAL A 86 16.75 7.17 -13.01
CA VAL A 86 17.97 6.34 -12.91
C VAL A 86 17.69 5.00 -12.22
N ARG A 87 16.70 4.95 -11.32
CA ARG A 87 16.38 3.78 -10.50
C ARG A 87 15.28 2.90 -11.10
N SER A 88 14.42 3.46 -11.95
CA SER A 88 13.30 2.74 -12.52
C SER A 88 13.71 1.86 -13.71
N LYS A 89 12.94 0.79 -13.95
CA LYS A 89 13.18 -0.14 -15.08
C LYS A 89 12.69 0.41 -16.42
N SER A 90 11.89 1.47 -16.40
CA SER A 90 11.32 2.19 -17.54
C SER A 90 10.78 3.56 -17.11
N GLU A 91 10.47 4.43 -18.06
CA GLU A 91 9.87 5.75 -17.77
C GLU A 91 8.48 5.63 -17.11
N ASP A 92 7.65 4.69 -17.56
CA ASP A 92 6.36 4.41 -16.92
C ASP A 92 6.54 3.94 -15.46
N ALA A 93 7.61 3.17 -15.18
CA ALA A 93 7.94 2.77 -13.83
C ALA A 93 8.42 3.96 -12.96
N ALA A 94 9.06 4.98 -13.55
CA ALA A 94 9.48 6.17 -12.80
C ALA A 94 8.29 6.96 -12.25
N ALA A 95 7.23 7.12 -13.05
CA ALA A 95 6.00 7.80 -12.61
C ALA A 95 5.31 7.01 -11.47
N VAL A 96 5.24 5.69 -11.57
CA VAL A 96 4.67 4.83 -10.52
C VAL A 96 5.51 4.89 -9.23
N ASP A 97 6.83 4.78 -9.34
CA ASP A 97 7.74 4.84 -8.20
C ASP A 97 7.69 6.21 -7.51
N PHE A 98 7.61 7.29 -8.29
CA PHE A 98 7.47 8.63 -7.75
C PHE A 98 6.14 8.83 -7.02
N ILE A 99 5.01 8.43 -7.64
CA ILE A 99 3.68 8.57 -7.03
C ILE A 99 3.55 7.70 -5.78
N SER A 100 4.05 6.47 -5.81
CA SER A 100 4.00 5.57 -4.64
C SER A 100 4.90 6.03 -3.48
N GLY A 101 5.93 6.83 -3.78
CA GLY A 101 6.78 7.49 -2.79
C GLY A 101 6.19 8.77 -2.18
N MET A 102 5.06 9.27 -2.68
CA MET A 102 4.42 10.47 -2.14
C MET A 102 3.78 10.19 -0.78
N THR A 103 3.91 11.13 0.15
CA THR A 103 3.04 11.15 1.33
C THR A 103 1.64 11.60 0.94
N ASP A 104 0.61 11.18 1.68
CA ASP A 104 -0.79 11.58 1.42
C ASP A 104 -0.94 13.10 1.29
N HIS A 105 -0.33 13.86 2.21
CA HIS A 105 -0.41 15.33 2.20
C HIS A 105 0.28 15.93 0.97
N TYR A 106 1.40 15.35 0.53
CA TYR A 106 2.06 15.78 -0.70
C TYR A 106 1.18 15.48 -1.92
N ALA A 107 0.69 14.24 -2.06
CA ALA A 107 -0.15 13.83 -3.18
C ALA A 107 -1.43 14.67 -3.29
N ILE A 108 -2.11 14.93 -2.16
CA ILE A 108 -3.31 15.77 -2.10
C ILE A 108 -3.00 17.20 -2.55
N ARG A 109 -1.95 17.82 -1.99
CA ARG A 109 -1.60 19.20 -2.33
C ARG A 109 -1.21 19.34 -3.80
N THR A 110 -0.42 18.40 -4.32
CA THR A 110 0.00 18.39 -5.73
C THR A 110 -1.19 18.20 -6.65
N ALA A 111 -2.09 17.25 -6.34
CA ALA A 111 -3.30 17.03 -7.12
C ALA A 111 -4.24 18.25 -7.10
N GLU A 112 -4.37 18.93 -5.97
CA GLU A 112 -5.17 20.16 -5.83
C GLU A 112 -4.56 21.32 -6.64
N ALA A 113 -3.23 21.42 -6.73
CA ALA A 113 -2.56 22.40 -7.58
C ALA A 113 -2.78 22.12 -9.08
N ILE A 114 -2.81 20.85 -9.49
CA ILE A 114 -3.08 20.43 -10.88
C ILE A 114 -4.56 20.61 -11.23
N ARG A 115 -5.46 20.23 -10.32
CA ARG A 115 -6.91 20.34 -10.50
C ARG A 115 -7.59 20.78 -9.19
N PRO A 116 -7.85 22.09 -9.03
CA PRO A 116 -8.54 22.62 -7.86
C PRO A 116 -9.90 21.94 -7.63
N GLY A 117 -10.21 21.65 -6.36
CA GLY A 117 -11.42 20.98 -5.89
C GLY A 117 -11.38 19.45 -5.97
N ILE A 118 -10.31 18.83 -6.50
CA ILE A 118 -10.23 17.36 -6.57
C ILE A 118 -10.21 16.73 -5.18
N ALA A 119 -9.59 17.38 -4.21
CA ALA A 119 -9.39 16.85 -2.88
C ALA A 119 -10.44 17.34 -1.86
N ALA A 120 -11.55 17.96 -2.31
CA ALA A 120 -12.55 18.56 -1.42
C ALA A 120 -12.98 17.66 -0.24
N PRO A 121 -13.24 16.34 -0.42
CA PRO A 121 -13.59 15.45 0.69
C PRO A 121 -12.52 15.29 1.79
N PHE A 122 -11.25 15.60 1.49
CA PHE A 122 -10.15 15.60 2.45
C PHE A 122 -9.95 16.98 3.10
N THR A 123 -10.23 18.06 2.37
CA THR A 123 -10.08 19.43 2.85
C THR A 123 -11.17 19.83 3.84
N GLU A 124 -12.42 19.39 3.63
CA GLU A 124 -13.56 19.69 4.50
C GLU A 124 -13.43 19.06 5.89
N GLN A 125 -12.83 17.87 6.01
CA GLN A 125 -12.63 17.19 7.29
C GLN A 125 -11.54 17.84 8.16
N ARG A 126 -10.67 18.66 7.58
CA ARG A 126 -9.62 19.37 8.33
C ARG A 126 -10.17 20.54 9.18
N PHE A 127 -11.41 20.95 8.93
CA PHE A 127 -12.12 22.01 9.67
C PHE A 127 -13.22 21.47 10.60
N ALA A 128 -13.36 20.14 10.72
CA ALA A 128 -14.36 19.48 11.55
C ALA A 128 -13.80 18.92 12.87
N LEU A 129 -12.56 19.29 13.22
CA LEU A 129 -11.88 19.04 14.51
C LEU A 129 -11.44 20.38 15.09
#